data_AF-A0A1H4EJE1-F1
#
_entry.id   AF-A0A1H4EJE1-F1
#
_cell.length_a   1.000
_cell.length_b   1.000
_cell.length_c   1.000
_cell.angle_alpha   90.00
_cell.angle_beta   90.00
_cell.angle_gamma   90.00
#
_symmetry.space_group_name_H-M   'P 1'
#
loop_
_entity.id
_entity.type
_entity.pdbx_description
1 polymer ?
#
loop_
_entity_poly.entity_id
_entity_poly.type
_entity_poly.pdbx_seq_one_letter_code
_entity_poly.pdbx_strand_id
1 'polypeptide(L)'
;MSGTVSVVDLEKYIVDNIETAIKEGYIKVYYQPVIRTITGKICAAEALARWEDPQYGFLSPGAFIKTLIQAKKIHLLDIYVINAVCRDIKEKIDNGDTPYPVSVNITKNDFAECDLLNVFEEAEQDSGVPAKYLCLEVSEEIFRDNYDIQGVIENLLSRGHEKWLDDFGFGYGSFSALEKKYSVIKFDVRFLRSLKGEELERARTIIAYFINMVKRLNFSTLVEGIENESEYNYFKDLGCEMIQGFFFSKPMPLKELNKQGFEVESIEERDYYNAIGQIEIENGSMFEANGVTNAEAMAVFEYKDQNFTYLYQNEANKQYLKYIGGLTSQSAERIINQKSGVLQEKLRPFIRELQKEKTDVKFSHVYRGNLINIKAKFVAKNPKTGALALAVYCSMTHDENWGKATLFAKAMGEIYCMYDRIDLVDMKDGKIKNTYMNTNEYGGISEGALFTEAVEEWSREYIAPDEREKYTEFMKLSTLKERLSKRKTIHDRRVLKTQMDDGRYEPKKYILMPVEIDGKDMVLSGIVNINVDGN
;
A
#
# COMPACT_ATOMS: atom_id res chain seq x y z
N MET A 1 -15.68 23.89 53.66
CA MET A 1 -15.59 22.54 54.26
C MET A 1 -15.38 21.56 53.12
N SER A 2 -14.13 21.25 52.77
CA SER A 2 -13.83 20.22 51.76
C SER A 2 -13.70 18.88 52.48
N GLY A 3 -14.81 18.18 52.62
CA GLY A 3 -14.79 16.78 53.06
C GLY A 3 -14.17 15.94 51.96
N THR A 4 -13.09 15.23 52.27
CA THR A 4 -12.52 14.20 51.40
C THR A 4 -13.61 13.14 51.22
N VAL A 5 -14.19 13.06 50.01
CA VAL A 5 -15.18 12.03 49.69
C VAL A 5 -14.47 10.68 49.77
N SER A 6 -15.01 9.75 50.54
CA SER A 6 -14.42 8.41 50.63
C SER A 6 -14.65 7.64 49.33
N VAL A 7 -13.71 6.75 48.96
CA VAL A 7 -13.85 5.90 47.76
C VAL A 7 -15.14 5.09 47.80
N VAL A 8 -15.54 4.62 48.99
CA VAL A 8 -16.77 3.86 49.22
C VAL A 8 -18.02 4.70 48.95
N ASP A 9 -18.02 5.97 49.33
CA ASP A 9 -19.15 6.88 49.06
C ASP A 9 -19.30 7.16 47.56
N LEU A 10 -18.18 7.29 46.83
CA LEU A 10 -18.19 7.49 45.39
C LEU A 10 -18.69 6.24 44.65
N GLU A 11 -18.20 5.05 45.02
CA GLU A 11 -18.63 3.79 44.43
C GLU A 11 -20.14 3.59 44.61
N LYS A 12 -20.64 3.81 45.83
CA LYS A 12 -22.09 3.76 46.10
C LYS A 12 -22.86 4.78 45.27
N TYR A 13 -22.39 6.03 45.21
CA TYR A 13 -23.02 7.08 44.41
C TYR A 13 -23.14 6.68 42.94
N ILE A 14 -22.08 6.14 42.34
CA ILE A 14 -22.06 5.66 40.95
C ILE A 14 -23.15 4.59 40.72
N VAL A 15 -23.23 3.60 41.60
CA VAL A 15 -24.20 2.48 41.48
C VAL A 15 -25.65 2.97 41.61
N ASP A 16 -25.89 3.90 42.51
CA ASP A 16 -27.23 4.42 42.80
C ASP A 16 -27.71 5.42 41.73
N ASN A 17 -26.79 6.07 40.98
CA ASN A 17 -27.12 7.16 40.07
C ASN A 17 -26.91 6.89 38.58
N ILE A 18 -26.42 5.73 38.15
CA ILE A 18 -26.17 5.43 36.72
C ILE A 18 -27.41 5.62 35.82
N GLU A 19 -28.58 5.16 36.25
CA GLU A 19 -29.83 5.32 35.48
C GLU A 19 -30.25 6.79 35.36
N THR A 20 -30.14 7.54 36.45
CA THR A 20 -30.36 8.99 36.47
C THR A 20 -29.37 9.70 35.56
N ALA A 21 -28.09 9.33 35.61
CA ALA A 21 -27.05 9.92 34.79
C ALA A 21 -27.28 9.68 33.30
N ILE A 22 -27.77 8.50 32.91
CA ILE A 22 -28.18 8.20 31.54
C ILE A 22 -29.37 9.07 31.14
N LYS A 23 -30.43 9.09 31.96
CA LYS A 23 -31.68 9.80 31.67
C LYS A 23 -31.48 11.32 31.54
N GLU A 24 -30.69 11.90 32.42
CA GLU A 24 -30.40 13.34 32.44
C GLU A 24 -29.26 13.74 31.46
N GLY A 25 -28.69 12.75 30.75
CA GLY A 25 -27.65 12.99 29.74
C GLY A 25 -26.30 13.40 30.33
N TYR A 26 -25.99 13.01 31.56
CA TYR A 26 -24.68 13.19 32.20
C TYR A 26 -23.63 12.21 31.67
N ILE A 27 -24.07 11.09 31.08
CA ILE A 27 -23.19 10.22 30.30
C ILE A 27 -23.10 10.73 28.86
N LYS A 28 -21.88 11.07 28.43
CA LYS A 28 -21.54 11.43 27.06
C LYS A 28 -20.80 10.31 26.36
N VAL A 29 -20.96 10.19 25.05
CA VAL A 29 -20.16 9.28 24.20
C VAL A 29 -19.14 10.11 23.44
N TYR A 30 -17.86 9.80 23.67
CA TYR A 30 -16.75 10.40 22.96
C TYR A 30 -16.22 9.39 21.95
N TYR A 31 -15.73 9.87 20.82
CA TYR A 31 -15.23 9.05 19.73
C TYR A 31 -13.72 9.28 19.59
N GLN A 32 -12.97 8.19 19.55
CA GLN A 32 -11.56 8.25 19.16
C GLN A 32 -11.39 7.65 17.77
N PRO A 33 -10.82 8.40 16.79
CA PRO A 33 -10.70 7.90 15.44
C PRO A 33 -9.65 6.79 15.34
N VAL A 34 -9.97 5.79 14.52
CA VAL A 34 -9.06 4.75 14.03
C VAL A 34 -8.66 5.11 12.61
N ILE A 35 -7.36 5.20 12.38
CA ILE A 35 -6.77 5.71 11.15
C ILE A 35 -6.15 4.58 10.33
N ARG A 36 -6.47 4.51 9.05
CA ARG A 36 -5.82 3.62 8.09
C ARG A 36 -4.39 4.10 7.83
N THR A 37 -3.39 3.29 8.13
CA THR A 37 -1.96 3.72 8.13
C THR A 37 -1.42 4.13 6.76
N ILE A 38 -1.91 3.50 5.70
CA ILE A 38 -1.47 3.79 4.32
C ILE A 38 -2.09 5.06 3.72
N THR A 39 -3.30 5.43 4.15
CA THR A 39 -4.05 6.57 3.56
C THR A 39 -4.17 7.77 4.49
N GLY A 40 -4.00 7.58 5.80
CA GLY A 40 -4.23 8.62 6.81
C GLY A 40 -5.72 8.95 7.04
N LYS A 41 -6.64 8.17 6.46
CA LYS A 41 -8.09 8.38 6.57
C LYS A 41 -8.67 7.72 7.81
N ILE A 42 -9.75 8.27 8.35
CA ILE A 42 -10.58 7.58 9.35
C ILE A 42 -11.22 6.36 8.67
N CYS A 43 -10.99 5.16 9.22
CA CYS A 43 -11.62 3.92 8.77
C CYS A 43 -12.59 3.33 9.80
N ALA A 44 -12.52 3.80 11.04
CA ALA A 44 -13.45 3.47 12.12
C ALA A 44 -13.29 4.46 13.29
N ALA A 45 -14.07 4.31 14.35
CA ALA A 45 -13.84 4.99 15.63
C ALA A 45 -14.18 4.09 16.81
N GLU A 46 -13.58 4.32 17.97
CA GLU A 46 -13.98 3.69 19.22
C GLU A 46 -14.90 4.62 20.01
N ALA A 47 -16.04 4.10 20.48
CA ALA A 47 -16.96 4.80 21.36
C ALA A 47 -16.58 4.62 22.83
N LEU A 48 -16.37 5.74 23.51
CA LEU A 48 -15.83 5.81 24.86
C LEU A 48 -16.73 6.65 25.76
N ALA A 49 -17.30 6.04 26.79
CA ALA A 49 -18.17 6.73 27.75
C ALA A 49 -17.39 7.75 28.59
N ARG A 50 -18.02 8.90 28.85
CA ARG A 50 -17.53 9.98 29.71
C ARG A 50 -18.67 10.40 30.63
N TRP A 51 -18.41 10.47 31.93
CA TRP A 51 -19.43 10.86 32.90
C TRP A 51 -19.12 12.26 33.43
N GLU A 52 -19.94 13.21 32.98
CA GLU A 52 -19.91 14.62 33.40
C GLU A 52 -20.99 14.83 34.47
N ASP A 53 -20.64 14.55 35.72
CA ASP A 53 -21.56 14.56 36.85
C ASP A 53 -21.73 15.98 37.44
N PRO A 54 -22.95 16.43 37.76
CA PRO A 54 -23.17 17.75 38.34
C PRO A 54 -22.63 17.92 39.76
N GLN A 55 -22.48 16.83 40.53
CA GLN A 55 -21.99 16.85 41.91
C GLN A 55 -20.47 16.61 41.97
N TYR A 56 -19.96 15.65 41.20
CA TYR A 56 -18.57 15.21 41.24
C TYR A 56 -17.70 15.72 40.09
N GLY A 57 -18.28 16.44 39.12
CA GLY A 57 -17.59 16.86 37.91
C GLY A 57 -17.26 15.66 37.02
N PHE A 58 -16.08 15.70 36.39
CA PHE A 58 -15.67 14.62 35.50
C PHE A 58 -15.28 13.36 36.29
N LEU A 59 -16.10 12.30 36.17
CA LEU A 59 -15.79 10.99 36.71
C LEU A 59 -14.99 10.18 35.68
N SER A 60 -13.80 9.73 36.09
CA SER A 60 -12.92 8.95 35.21
C SER A 60 -13.54 7.61 34.84
N PRO A 61 -13.46 7.17 33.56
CA PRO A 61 -13.87 5.84 33.12
C PRO A 61 -13.32 4.70 33.98
N GLY A 62 -12.03 4.78 34.34
CA GLY A 62 -11.40 3.75 35.19
C GLY A 62 -12.02 3.63 36.59
N ALA A 63 -12.67 4.69 37.09
CA ALA A 63 -13.40 4.64 38.35
C ALA A 63 -14.80 4.04 38.16
N PHE A 64 -15.64 4.65 37.34
CA PHE A 64 -17.05 4.24 37.26
C PHE A 64 -17.26 2.91 36.54
N ILE A 65 -16.47 2.58 35.51
CA ILE A 65 -16.61 1.28 34.80
C ILE A 65 -16.33 0.14 35.76
N LYS A 66 -15.22 0.23 36.51
CA LYS A 66 -14.86 -0.78 37.52
C LYS A 66 -15.96 -0.96 38.55
N THR A 67 -16.51 0.14 39.08
CA THR A 67 -17.61 0.11 40.04
C THR A 67 -18.86 -0.56 39.46
N LEU A 68 -19.25 -0.20 38.24
CA LEU A 68 -20.44 -0.76 37.58
C LEU A 68 -20.27 -2.26 37.27
N ILE A 69 -19.07 -2.71 36.88
CA ILE A 69 -18.77 -4.13 36.69
C ILE A 69 -18.93 -4.89 38.02
N GLN A 70 -18.35 -4.38 39.11
CA GLN A 70 -18.45 -5.02 40.43
C GLN A 70 -19.89 -5.07 40.96
N ALA A 71 -20.70 -4.05 40.63
CA ALA A 71 -22.11 -3.97 40.98
C ALA A 71 -23.04 -4.66 39.97
N LYS A 72 -22.51 -5.29 38.92
CA LYS A 72 -23.27 -5.93 37.82
C LYS A 72 -24.24 -5.00 37.08
N LYS A 73 -23.94 -3.70 37.05
CA LYS A 73 -24.74 -2.65 36.38
C LYS A 73 -24.11 -2.10 35.10
N ILE A 74 -22.99 -2.67 34.65
CA ILE A 74 -22.28 -2.17 33.45
C ILE A 74 -23.14 -2.25 32.18
N HIS A 75 -23.98 -3.28 32.06
CA HIS A 75 -24.93 -3.42 30.94
C HIS A 75 -25.83 -2.20 30.71
N LEU A 76 -26.19 -1.45 31.76
CA LEU A 76 -26.97 -0.22 31.63
C LEU A 76 -26.21 0.85 30.84
N LEU A 77 -24.90 0.98 31.10
CA LEU A 77 -24.03 1.89 30.39
C LEU A 77 -23.84 1.42 28.94
N ASP A 78 -23.56 0.14 28.74
CA ASP A 78 -23.22 -0.39 27.41
C ASP A 78 -24.44 -0.37 26.47
N ILE A 79 -25.65 -0.68 26.98
CA ILE A 79 -26.92 -0.49 26.24
C ILE A 79 -27.11 0.98 25.84
N TYR A 80 -26.81 1.92 26.75
CA TYR A 80 -26.90 3.34 26.43
C TYR A 80 -25.90 3.75 25.34
N VAL A 81 -24.65 3.28 25.42
CA VAL A 81 -23.61 3.56 24.43
C VAL A 81 -23.97 2.98 23.07
N ILE A 82 -24.43 1.73 22.98
CA ILE A 82 -24.89 1.09 21.74
C ILE A 82 -25.96 1.95 21.06
N ASN A 83 -27.00 2.33 21.81
CA ASN A 83 -28.09 3.16 21.29
C ASN A 83 -27.61 4.55 20.87
N ALA A 84 -26.70 5.16 21.62
CA ALA A 84 -26.13 6.47 21.27
C ALA A 84 -25.30 6.40 19.99
N VAL A 85 -24.47 5.36 19.83
CA VAL A 85 -23.67 5.14 18.62
C VAL A 85 -24.55 4.93 17.40
N CYS A 86 -25.61 4.13 17.51
CA CYS A 86 -26.58 3.96 16.42
C CYS A 86 -27.25 5.29 16.02
N ARG A 87 -27.67 6.11 16.99
CA ARG A 87 -28.21 7.45 16.70
C ARG A 87 -27.19 8.37 16.02
N ASP A 88 -25.95 8.36 16.48
CA ASP A 88 -24.88 9.21 15.97
C ASP A 88 -24.46 8.80 14.55
N ILE A 89 -24.40 7.49 14.24
CA ILE A 89 -24.19 6.98 12.88
C ILE A 89 -25.36 7.37 11.98
N LYS A 90 -26.61 7.26 12.47
CA LYS A 90 -27.80 7.66 11.73
C LYS A 90 -27.80 9.16 11.41
N GLU A 91 -27.49 10.02 12.37
CA GLU A 91 -27.33 11.47 12.17
C GLU A 91 -26.31 11.75 11.07
N LYS A 92 -25.17 11.04 11.08
CA LYS A 92 -24.13 11.17 10.06
C LYS A 92 -24.62 10.80 8.66
N ILE A 93 -25.36 9.69 8.54
CA ILE A 93 -25.99 9.27 7.28
C ILE A 93 -27.02 10.31 6.79
N ASP A 94 -27.87 10.81 7.69
CA ASP A 94 -28.94 11.76 7.35
C ASP A 94 -28.40 13.14 6.95
N ASN A 95 -27.24 13.53 7.48
CA ASN A 95 -26.51 14.73 7.07
C ASN A 95 -25.78 14.57 5.73
N GLY A 96 -25.76 13.37 5.14
CA GLY A 96 -25.05 13.08 3.89
C GLY A 96 -23.53 12.90 4.06
N ASP A 97 -23.06 12.76 5.31
CA ASP A 97 -21.66 12.47 5.59
C ASP A 97 -21.36 10.98 5.34
N THR A 98 -20.13 10.66 4.92
CA THR A 98 -19.69 9.26 4.78
C THR A 98 -19.61 8.58 6.15
N PRO A 99 -20.45 7.56 6.47
CA PRO A 99 -20.39 6.82 7.72
C PRO A 99 -19.18 5.87 7.75
N TYR A 100 -18.69 5.59 8.95
CA TYR A 100 -17.64 4.61 9.22
C TYR A 100 -18.03 3.74 10.42
N PRO A 101 -17.51 2.52 10.55
CA PRO A 101 -17.85 1.66 11.69
C PRO A 101 -17.37 2.23 13.02
N VAL A 102 -18.14 1.95 14.07
CA VAL A 102 -17.83 2.35 15.43
C VAL A 102 -17.77 1.11 16.32
N SER A 103 -16.67 0.93 17.04
CA SER A 103 -16.54 -0.12 18.05
C SER A 103 -17.16 0.31 19.38
N VAL A 104 -17.88 -0.63 20.00
CA VAL A 104 -18.43 -0.50 21.36
C VAL A 104 -17.86 -1.61 22.23
N ASN A 105 -17.43 -1.24 23.43
CA ASN A 105 -16.93 -2.17 24.43
C ASN A 105 -18.07 -3.05 24.94
N ILE A 106 -17.87 -4.36 24.93
CA ILE A 106 -18.79 -5.36 25.48
C ILE A 106 -18.04 -6.14 26.55
N THR A 107 -18.66 -6.33 27.70
CA THR A 107 -18.11 -7.03 28.85
C THR A 107 -18.78 -8.39 29.06
N LYS A 108 -18.13 -9.26 29.84
CA LYS A 108 -18.70 -10.57 30.21
C LYS A 108 -20.03 -10.43 30.98
N ASN A 109 -20.19 -9.36 31.75
CA ASN A 109 -21.39 -9.14 32.55
C ASN A 109 -22.61 -8.84 31.67
N ASP A 110 -22.43 -8.26 30.48
CA ASP A 110 -23.56 -7.91 29.62
C ASP A 110 -24.31 -9.15 29.15
N PHE A 111 -23.58 -10.21 28.81
CA PHE A 111 -24.16 -11.51 28.46
C PHE A 111 -24.92 -12.18 29.61
N ALA A 112 -24.60 -11.84 30.86
CA ALA A 112 -25.25 -12.42 32.04
C ALA A 112 -26.47 -11.61 32.49
N GLU A 113 -26.44 -10.29 32.29
CA GLU A 113 -27.42 -9.37 32.89
C GLU A 113 -28.42 -8.82 31.85
N CYS A 114 -28.20 -8.97 30.53
CA CYS A 114 -29.16 -8.58 29.50
C CYS A 114 -29.21 -9.53 28.27
N ASP A 115 -30.30 -9.46 27.49
CA ASP A 115 -30.37 -10.12 26.18
C ASP A 115 -29.66 -9.26 25.13
N LEU A 116 -28.36 -9.51 24.97
CA LEU A 116 -27.52 -8.73 24.07
C LEU A 116 -27.97 -8.82 22.60
N LEU A 117 -28.57 -9.94 22.18
CA LEU A 117 -29.08 -10.06 20.81
C LEU A 117 -30.23 -9.10 20.56
N ASN A 118 -31.16 -9.04 21.51
CA ASN A 118 -32.31 -8.14 21.45
C ASN A 118 -31.87 -6.68 21.56
N VAL A 119 -30.89 -6.36 22.41
CA VAL A 119 -30.34 -4.99 22.52
C VAL A 119 -29.80 -4.48 21.18
N PHE A 120 -29.00 -5.29 20.49
CA PHE A 120 -28.46 -4.91 19.17
C PHE A 120 -29.56 -4.84 18.12
N GLU A 121 -30.50 -5.79 18.12
CA GLU A 121 -31.65 -5.80 17.20
C GLU A 121 -32.53 -4.56 17.36
N GLU A 122 -32.91 -4.20 18.58
CA GLU A 122 -33.70 -2.99 18.85
C GLU A 122 -32.95 -1.73 18.41
N ALA A 123 -31.66 -1.62 18.76
CA ALA A 123 -30.86 -0.45 18.39
C ALA A 123 -30.73 -0.28 16.87
N GLU A 124 -30.58 -1.37 16.12
CA GLU A 124 -30.56 -1.37 14.66
C GLU A 124 -31.93 -1.04 14.05
N GLN A 125 -33.01 -1.62 14.58
CA GLN A 125 -34.36 -1.39 14.09
C GLN A 125 -34.80 0.06 14.31
N ASP A 126 -34.53 0.61 15.49
CA ASP A 126 -34.93 1.97 15.86
C ASP A 126 -34.16 3.04 15.07
N SER A 127 -32.87 2.78 14.79
CA SER A 127 -32.01 3.73 14.08
C SER A 127 -32.01 3.54 12.56
N GLY A 128 -32.32 2.33 12.08
CA GLY A 128 -32.13 1.93 10.69
C GLY A 128 -30.66 1.79 10.27
N VAL A 129 -29.72 1.73 11.23
CA VAL A 129 -28.29 1.61 10.94
C VAL A 129 -27.94 0.16 10.57
N PRO A 130 -27.24 -0.07 9.45
CA PRO A 130 -26.76 -1.41 9.10
C PRO A 130 -25.72 -1.95 10.10
N ALA A 131 -25.84 -3.24 10.46
CA ALA A 131 -24.96 -3.94 11.40
C ALA A 131 -23.44 -3.76 11.13
N LYS A 132 -23.04 -3.62 9.87
CA LYS A 132 -21.63 -3.39 9.45
C LYS A 132 -21.00 -2.12 10.02
N TYR A 133 -21.79 -1.19 10.58
CA TYR A 133 -21.30 0.03 11.21
C TYR A 133 -21.17 -0.06 12.73
N LEU A 134 -21.64 -1.14 13.36
CA LEU A 134 -21.55 -1.34 14.80
C LEU A 134 -20.65 -2.55 15.07
N CYS A 135 -19.45 -2.31 15.58
CA CYS A 135 -18.46 -3.35 15.85
C CYS A 135 -18.46 -3.71 17.35
N LEU A 136 -18.37 -4.99 17.66
CA LEU A 136 -18.22 -5.48 19.02
C LEU A 136 -16.75 -5.52 19.39
N GLU A 137 -16.38 -4.82 20.45
CA GLU A 137 -15.05 -4.91 21.03
C GLU A 137 -15.11 -5.74 22.30
N VAL A 138 -14.33 -6.81 22.33
CA VAL A 138 -14.35 -7.81 23.41
C VAL A 138 -12.94 -8.07 23.90
N SER A 139 -12.77 -8.18 25.21
CA SER A 139 -11.52 -8.67 25.79
C SER A 139 -11.42 -10.19 25.69
N GLU A 140 -10.20 -10.72 25.82
CA GLU A 140 -9.97 -12.17 25.85
C GLU A 140 -10.74 -12.89 26.97
N GLU A 141 -10.91 -12.23 28.12
CA GLU A 141 -11.46 -12.85 29.32
C GLU A 141 -12.93 -13.26 29.17
N ILE A 142 -13.64 -12.68 28.21
CA ILE A 142 -15.04 -12.98 27.93
C ILE A 142 -15.23 -14.46 27.59
N PHE A 143 -14.27 -15.08 26.90
CA PHE A 143 -14.36 -16.47 26.46
C PHE A 143 -13.93 -17.49 27.54
N ARG A 144 -13.45 -17.02 28.69
CA ARG A 144 -13.06 -17.91 29.79
C ARG A 144 -14.32 -18.48 30.45
N ASP A 145 -14.48 -19.80 30.37
CA ASP A 145 -15.45 -20.63 31.10
C ASP A 145 -16.94 -20.59 30.65
N ASN A 146 -17.30 -20.04 29.48
CA ASN A 146 -18.71 -20.00 29.07
C ASN A 146 -18.98 -20.20 27.56
N TYR A 147 -19.61 -21.32 27.20
CA TYR A 147 -19.95 -21.67 25.80
C TYR A 147 -21.15 -20.90 25.24
N ASP A 148 -22.10 -20.45 26.07
CA ASP A 148 -23.32 -19.76 25.60
C ASP A 148 -23.02 -18.37 24.99
N ILE A 149 -21.94 -17.73 25.43
CA ILE A 149 -21.50 -16.42 24.90
C ILE A 149 -21.08 -16.53 23.43
N GLN A 150 -20.48 -17.65 23.03
CA GLN A 150 -19.99 -17.82 21.66
C GLN A 150 -21.14 -17.84 20.66
N GLY A 151 -22.27 -18.48 20.99
CA GLY A 151 -23.44 -18.52 20.10
C GLY A 151 -24.07 -17.15 19.86
N VAL A 152 -24.12 -16.31 20.90
CA VAL A 152 -24.60 -14.91 20.79
C VAL A 152 -23.70 -14.11 19.85
N ILE A 153 -22.38 -14.19 20.04
CA ILE A 153 -21.41 -13.49 19.19
C ILE A 153 -21.49 -13.99 17.74
N GLU A 154 -21.55 -15.30 17.52
CA GLU A 154 -21.66 -15.88 16.17
C GLU A 154 -22.95 -15.43 15.46
N ASN A 155 -24.06 -15.29 16.20
CA ASN A 155 -25.29 -14.74 15.65
C ASN A 155 -25.11 -13.28 15.20
N LEU A 156 -24.51 -12.43 16.03
CA LEU A 156 -24.22 -11.04 15.65
C LEU A 156 -23.27 -10.98 14.44
N LEU A 157 -22.23 -11.80 14.40
CA LEU A 157 -21.35 -11.87 13.22
C LEU A 157 -22.11 -12.30 11.96
N SER A 158 -23.07 -13.23 12.07
CA SER A 158 -23.90 -13.66 10.95
C SER A 158 -24.83 -12.56 10.41
N ARG A 159 -25.16 -11.57 11.25
CA ARG A 159 -25.92 -10.36 10.88
C ARG A 159 -25.07 -9.28 10.22
N GLY A 160 -23.74 -9.45 10.20
CA GLY A 160 -22.80 -8.55 9.54
C GLY A 160 -22.02 -7.63 10.49
N HIS A 161 -22.11 -7.84 11.81
CA HIS A 161 -21.23 -7.16 12.74
C HIS A 161 -19.78 -7.65 12.60
N GLU A 162 -18.85 -6.81 13.01
CA GLU A 162 -17.46 -7.21 13.22
C GLU A 162 -17.18 -7.44 14.70
N LYS A 163 -16.23 -8.34 14.98
CA LYS A 163 -15.72 -8.58 16.34
C LYS A 163 -14.25 -8.23 16.40
N TRP A 164 -13.90 -7.36 17.33
CA TRP A 164 -12.56 -6.86 17.58
C TRP A 164 -12.06 -7.42 18.92
N LEU A 165 -10.85 -7.98 18.93
CA LEU A 165 -10.20 -8.45 20.16
C LEU A 165 -9.40 -7.30 20.76
N ASP A 166 -9.74 -6.92 21.99
CA ASP A 166 -9.06 -5.86 22.73
C ASP A 166 -7.90 -6.36 23.59
N ASP A 167 -6.94 -5.48 23.86
CA ASP A 167 -5.78 -5.69 24.76
C ASP A 167 -4.97 -6.99 24.52
N PHE A 168 -4.86 -7.44 23.27
CA PHE A 168 -4.15 -8.68 22.97
C PHE A 168 -2.64 -8.57 23.30
N GLY A 169 -2.16 -9.49 24.15
CA GLY A 169 -0.74 -9.62 24.50
C GLY A 169 -0.30 -8.99 25.84
N PHE A 170 -1.19 -8.31 26.59
CA PHE A 170 -0.86 -7.69 27.89
C PHE A 170 -1.14 -8.56 29.12
N GLY A 171 -1.93 -9.63 28.95
CA GLY A 171 -2.27 -10.57 30.01
C GLY A 171 -1.73 -11.97 29.77
N TYR A 172 -2.43 -12.99 30.30
CA TYR A 172 -2.22 -14.40 29.96
C TYR A 172 -2.69 -14.71 28.53
N GLY A 173 -2.21 -13.94 27.55
CA GLY A 173 -2.55 -14.01 26.14
C GLY A 173 -2.54 -15.45 25.66
N SER A 174 -3.69 -16.09 25.71
CA SER A 174 -3.80 -17.50 25.43
C SER A 174 -3.82 -17.64 23.94
N PHE A 175 -2.91 -18.44 23.39
CA PHE A 175 -2.98 -18.87 22.00
C PHE A 175 -4.41 -19.34 21.61
N SER A 176 -5.15 -19.90 22.56
CA SER A 176 -6.56 -20.31 22.36
C SER A 176 -7.51 -19.16 22.00
N ALA A 177 -7.21 -17.91 22.38
CA ALA A 177 -8.00 -16.76 21.98
C ALA A 177 -8.03 -16.63 20.46
N LEU A 178 -6.89 -16.85 19.79
CA LEU A 178 -6.72 -16.73 18.34
C LEU A 178 -7.31 -17.90 17.54
N GLU A 179 -7.74 -18.99 18.20
CA GLU A 179 -8.51 -20.05 17.53
C GLU A 179 -9.89 -19.56 17.09
N LYS A 180 -10.39 -18.48 17.71
CA LYS A 180 -11.66 -17.86 17.34
C LYS A 180 -11.45 -16.89 16.18
N LYS A 181 -12.46 -16.77 15.31
CA LYS A 181 -12.46 -15.79 14.23
C LYS A 181 -12.65 -14.38 14.79
N TYR A 182 -11.80 -13.44 14.39
CA TYR A 182 -11.96 -12.00 14.62
C TYR A 182 -11.88 -11.24 13.31
N SER A 183 -12.42 -10.03 13.29
CA SER A 183 -12.20 -9.08 12.20
C SER A 183 -10.91 -8.30 12.44
N VAL A 184 -10.69 -7.86 13.70
CA VAL A 184 -9.55 -7.00 14.08
C VAL A 184 -8.94 -7.50 15.39
N ILE A 185 -7.62 -7.47 15.50
CA ILE A 185 -6.88 -7.64 16.76
C ILE A 185 -6.23 -6.30 17.12
N LYS A 186 -6.49 -5.85 18.35
CA LYS A 186 -5.96 -4.62 18.92
C LYS A 186 -4.71 -4.90 19.76
N PHE A 187 -3.68 -4.09 19.57
CA PHE A 187 -2.42 -4.15 20.32
C PHE A 187 -2.20 -2.82 21.04
N ASP A 188 -2.33 -2.81 22.36
CA ASP A 188 -1.97 -1.64 23.17
C ASP A 188 -0.45 -1.49 23.26
N VAL A 189 0.14 -0.41 22.75
CA VAL A 189 1.61 -0.24 22.81
C VAL A 189 2.07 0.73 23.89
N ARG A 190 1.17 1.19 24.77
CA ARG A 190 1.48 2.13 25.86
C ARG A 190 2.55 1.58 26.80
N PHE A 191 2.59 0.26 27.01
CA PHE A 191 3.60 -0.39 27.85
C PHE A 191 5.04 -0.18 27.35
N LEU A 192 5.26 -0.06 26.03
CA LEU A 192 6.60 0.13 25.45
C LEU A 192 7.30 1.37 25.99
N ARG A 193 6.54 2.37 26.43
CA ARG A 193 7.06 3.63 26.99
C ARG A 193 7.80 3.46 28.31
N SER A 194 7.48 2.40 29.05
CA SER A 194 8.17 2.06 30.30
C SER A 194 9.50 1.34 30.04
N LEU A 195 9.72 0.82 28.83
CA LEU A 195 10.88 0.01 28.46
C LEU A 195 12.00 0.88 27.84
N LYS A 196 13.25 0.46 28.00
CA LYS A 196 14.43 1.13 27.43
C LYS A 196 15.49 0.12 26.99
N GLY A 197 16.39 0.55 26.10
CA GLY A 197 17.54 -0.26 25.67
C GLY A 197 17.12 -1.62 25.11
N GLU A 198 17.77 -2.69 25.55
CA GLU A 198 17.49 -4.05 25.08
C GLU A 198 16.04 -4.52 25.34
N GLU A 199 15.42 -4.10 26.44
CA GLU A 199 14.05 -4.52 26.76
C GLU A 199 13.04 -3.96 25.74
N LEU A 200 13.24 -2.71 25.32
CA LEU A 200 12.42 -2.09 24.29
C LEU A 200 12.60 -2.80 22.94
N GLU A 201 13.84 -3.13 22.56
CA GLU A 201 14.12 -3.83 21.30
C GLU A 201 13.56 -5.25 21.29
N ARG A 202 13.61 -5.96 22.43
CA ARG A 202 12.96 -7.27 22.59
C ARG A 202 11.44 -7.15 22.45
N ALA A 203 10.82 -6.18 23.12
CA ALA A 203 9.37 -5.98 23.04
C ALA A 203 8.90 -5.60 21.63
N ARG A 204 9.65 -4.72 20.95
CA ARG A 204 9.47 -4.37 19.53
C ARG A 204 9.52 -5.59 18.62
N THR A 205 10.53 -6.45 18.81
CA THR A 205 10.68 -7.71 18.06
C THR A 205 9.46 -8.61 18.27
N ILE A 206 9.00 -8.78 19.52
CA ILE A 206 7.84 -9.61 19.86
C ILE A 206 6.57 -9.07 19.18
N ILE A 207 6.30 -7.77 19.26
CA ILE A 207 5.12 -7.17 18.62
C ILE A 207 5.17 -7.35 17.10
N ALA A 208 6.32 -7.16 16.46
CA ALA A 208 6.46 -7.36 15.02
C ALA A 208 6.10 -8.80 14.60
N TYR A 209 6.53 -9.81 15.38
CA TYR A 209 6.11 -11.20 15.14
C TYR A 209 4.61 -11.40 15.33
N PHE A 210 4.01 -10.81 16.36
CA PHE A 210 2.56 -10.93 16.57
C PHE A 210 1.74 -10.27 15.47
N ILE A 211 2.12 -9.08 15.01
CA ILE A 211 1.46 -8.41 13.89
C ILE A 211 1.47 -9.30 12.64
N ASN A 212 2.64 -9.86 12.29
CA ASN A 212 2.74 -10.76 11.14
C ASN A 212 1.96 -12.06 11.31
N MET A 213 1.96 -12.64 12.52
CA MET A 213 1.17 -13.82 12.82
C MET A 213 -0.33 -13.56 12.68
N VAL A 214 -0.83 -12.44 13.22
CA VAL A 214 -2.25 -12.06 13.13
C VAL A 214 -2.69 -11.89 11.67
N LYS A 215 -1.86 -11.28 10.83
CA LYS A 215 -2.10 -11.22 9.38
C LYS A 215 -2.17 -12.60 8.72
N ARG A 216 -1.29 -13.54 9.10
CA ARG A 216 -1.33 -14.93 8.59
C ARG A 216 -2.61 -15.68 8.97
N LEU A 217 -3.26 -15.26 10.04
CA LEU A 217 -4.58 -15.76 10.44
C LEU A 217 -5.74 -15.06 9.71
N ASN A 218 -5.43 -14.14 8.78
CA ASN A 218 -6.38 -13.30 8.04
C ASN A 218 -7.19 -12.36 8.93
N PHE A 219 -6.59 -11.87 10.01
CA PHE A 219 -7.18 -10.82 10.85
C PHE A 219 -6.52 -9.48 10.55
N SER A 220 -7.29 -8.40 10.62
CA SER A 220 -6.74 -7.04 10.54
C SER A 220 -6.05 -6.65 11.85
N THR A 221 -5.06 -5.77 11.76
CA THR A 221 -4.28 -5.30 12.92
C THR A 221 -4.58 -3.85 13.24
N LEU A 222 -4.80 -3.55 14.52
CA LEU A 222 -4.94 -2.20 15.05
C LEU A 222 -3.92 -2.01 16.18
N VAL A 223 -3.07 -1.00 16.09
CA VAL A 223 -2.20 -0.60 17.20
C VAL A 223 -2.75 0.63 17.89
N GLU A 224 -2.81 0.58 19.22
CA GLU A 224 -3.38 1.61 20.06
C GLU A 224 -2.36 2.35 20.91
N GLY A 225 -2.73 3.58 21.26
CA GLY A 225 -1.93 4.39 22.16
C GLY A 225 -0.72 4.98 21.47
N ILE A 226 -0.78 5.34 20.18
CA ILE A 226 0.28 6.07 19.49
C ILE A 226 0.24 7.56 19.87
N GLU A 227 1.37 8.13 20.30
CA GLU A 227 1.46 9.54 20.74
C GLU A 227 2.36 10.42 19.88
N ASN A 228 3.23 9.84 19.04
CA ASN A 228 4.13 10.60 18.20
C ASN A 228 4.35 9.99 16.81
N GLU A 229 4.90 10.80 15.91
CA GLU A 229 5.14 10.43 14.51
C GLU A 229 6.14 9.27 14.35
N SER A 230 7.12 9.16 15.26
CA SER A 230 8.11 8.07 15.22
C SER A 230 7.45 6.72 15.50
N GLU A 231 6.58 6.65 16.51
CA GLU A 231 5.75 5.47 16.79
C GLU A 231 4.82 5.14 15.61
N TYR A 232 4.14 6.15 15.04
CA TYR A 232 3.29 5.97 13.86
C TYR A 232 4.07 5.37 12.67
N ASN A 233 5.20 5.97 12.31
CA ASN A 233 6.03 5.48 11.21
C ASN A 233 6.58 4.08 11.48
N TYR A 234 6.98 3.77 12.72
CA TYR A 234 7.44 2.44 13.10
C TYR A 234 6.36 1.37 12.84
N PHE A 235 5.13 1.57 13.34
CA PHE A 235 4.06 0.59 13.14
C PHE A 235 3.51 0.55 11.72
N LYS A 236 3.52 1.68 11.01
CA LYS A 236 3.25 1.73 9.57
C LYS A 236 4.29 0.90 8.79
N ASP A 237 5.57 1.06 9.11
CA ASP A 237 6.66 0.32 8.47
C ASP A 237 6.59 -1.16 8.79
N LEU A 238 6.17 -1.55 10.01
CA LEU A 238 5.84 -2.94 10.36
C LEU A 238 4.65 -3.51 9.57
N GLY A 239 3.90 -2.67 8.86
CA GLY A 239 2.71 -3.06 8.12
C GLY A 239 1.44 -3.13 8.94
N CYS A 240 1.38 -2.54 10.13
CA CYS A 240 0.13 -2.44 10.87
C CYS A 240 -0.93 -1.72 10.03
N GLU A 241 -2.14 -2.26 9.96
CA GLU A 241 -3.18 -1.77 9.04
C GLU A 241 -3.86 -0.51 9.54
N MET A 242 -4.11 -0.45 10.84
CA MET A 242 -4.86 0.61 11.50
C MET A 242 -4.13 1.08 12.75
N ILE A 243 -4.25 2.37 13.06
CA ILE A 243 -3.67 2.97 14.26
C ILE A 243 -4.68 3.87 14.95
N GLN A 244 -4.64 3.86 16.28
CA GLN A 244 -5.37 4.75 17.15
C GLN A 244 -4.44 5.38 18.19
N GLY A 245 -4.63 6.65 18.51
CA GLY A 245 -3.85 7.30 19.57
C GLY A 245 -3.89 8.83 19.54
N PHE A 246 -3.34 9.43 20.58
CA PHE A 246 -3.33 10.88 20.78
C PHE A 246 -2.47 11.64 19.77
N PHE A 247 -1.59 10.94 19.03
CA PHE A 247 -0.89 11.52 17.88
C PHE A 247 -1.86 12.10 16.85
N PHE A 248 -2.98 11.41 16.61
CA PHE A 248 -4.03 11.86 15.71
C PHE A 248 -5.09 12.68 16.44
N SER A 249 -5.67 12.09 17.48
CA SER A 249 -6.76 12.72 18.21
C SER A 249 -7.01 12.05 19.57
N LYS A 250 -7.36 12.85 20.56
CA LYS A 250 -7.95 12.34 21.81
C LYS A 250 -9.41 11.96 21.57
N PRO A 251 -9.99 11.08 22.41
CA PRO A 251 -11.44 10.88 22.41
C PRO A 251 -12.15 12.23 22.55
N MET A 252 -13.13 12.51 21.69
CA MET A 252 -13.87 13.78 21.67
C MET A 252 -15.30 13.60 21.17
N PRO A 253 -16.24 14.53 21.44
CA PRO A 253 -17.59 14.45 20.88
C PRO A 253 -17.59 14.37 19.35
N LEU A 254 -18.56 13.66 18.76
CA LEU A 254 -18.63 13.46 17.31
C LEU A 254 -18.61 14.78 16.51
N LYS A 255 -19.31 15.79 17.02
CA LYS A 255 -19.35 17.13 16.40
C LYS A 255 -17.98 17.82 16.37
N GLU A 256 -17.11 17.52 17.32
CA GLU A 256 -15.73 18.02 17.33
C GLU A 256 -14.85 17.20 16.39
N LEU A 257 -15.02 15.87 16.38
CA LEU A 257 -14.29 14.99 15.47
C LEU A 257 -14.55 15.36 14.00
N ASN A 258 -15.81 15.60 13.63
CA ASN A 258 -16.17 16.03 12.27
C ASN A 258 -15.54 17.36 11.86
N LYS A 259 -15.14 18.22 12.82
CA LYS A 259 -14.48 19.51 12.55
C LYS A 259 -12.96 19.39 12.36
N GLN A 260 -12.36 18.24 12.66
CA GLN A 260 -10.91 18.04 12.53
C GLN A 260 -10.43 17.95 11.08
N GLY A 261 -11.34 17.80 10.10
CA GLY A 261 -11.00 17.80 8.69
C GLY A 261 -10.38 16.49 8.18
N PHE A 262 -10.51 15.39 8.93
CA PHE A 262 -10.08 14.08 8.46
C PHE A 262 -10.91 13.62 7.25
N GLU A 263 -10.23 13.08 6.25
CA GLU A 263 -10.87 12.30 5.21
C GLU A 263 -11.34 10.95 5.78
N VAL A 264 -12.43 10.42 5.21
CA VAL A 264 -13.04 9.16 5.64
C VAL A 264 -12.91 8.10 4.55
N GLU A 265 -12.47 6.91 4.95
CA GLU A 265 -12.57 5.68 4.17
C GLU A 265 -14.02 5.21 4.15
N SER A 266 -14.60 5.11 2.95
CA SER A 266 -15.98 4.63 2.81
C SER A 266 -16.06 3.11 2.98
N ILE A 267 -17.21 2.61 3.45
CA ILE A 267 -17.40 1.18 3.69
C ILE A 267 -17.21 0.33 2.42
N GLU A 268 -17.50 0.91 1.24
CA GLU A 268 -17.31 0.27 -0.05
C GLU A 268 -15.82 0.04 -0.36
N GLU A 269 -14.94 0.89 0.17
CA GLU A 269 -13.49 0.80 -0.05
C GLU A 269 -12.79 -0.09 0.99
N ARG A 270 -13.52 -0.55 2.03
CA ARG A 270 -12.95 -1.29 3.16
C ARG A 270 -12.23 -2.56 2.72
N ASP A 271 -12.85 -3.37 1.86
CA ASP A 271 -12.25 -4.62 1.38
C ASP A 271 -10.96 -4.36 0.57
N TYR A 272 -10.91 -3.25 -0.17
CA TYR A 272 -9.71 -2.85 -0.93
C TYR A 272 -8.55 -2.52 0.02
N TYR A 273 -8.79 -1.71 1.05
CA TYR A 273 -7.75 -1.34 2.00
C TYR A 273 -7.38 -2.47 2.97
N ASN A 274 -8.33 -3.32 3.35
CA ASN A 274 -8.06 -4.53 4.12
C ASN A 274 -7.16 -5.48 3.32
N ALA A 275 -7.44 -5.71 2.03
CA ALA A 275 -6.58 -6.55 1.19
C ALA A 275 -5.13 -6.02 1.08
N ILE A 276 -4.95 -4.70 1.03
CA ILE A 276 -3.61 -4.08 1.09
C ILE A 276 -2.98 -4.30 2.46
N GLY A 277 -3.75 -4.13 3.54
CA GLY A 277 -3.30 -4.35 4.91
C GLY A 277 -2.79 -5.77 5.18
N GLN A 278 -3.41 -6.76 4.53
CA GLN A 278 -3.04 -8.18 4.63
C GLN A 278 -1.73 -8.54 3.91
N ILE A 279 -1.12 -7.61 3.16
CA ILE A 279 0.20 -7.85 2.57
C ILE A 279 1.21 -8.03 3.70
N GLU A 280 1.90 -9.17 3.70
CA GLU A 280 3.00 -9.42 4.61
C GLU A 280 4.18 -8.51 4.26
N ILE A 281 4.71 -7.84 5.29
CA ILE A 281 5.82 -6.93 5.15
C ILE A 281 7.01 -7.53 5.90
N GLU A 282 8.00 -7.97 5.14
CA GLU A 282 9.28 -8.36 5.72
C GLU A 282 10.09 -7.11 6.06
N ASN A 283 10.39 -6.97 7.35
CA ASN A 283 11.17 -5.85 7.87
C ASN A 283 12.64 -6.24 7.95
N GLY A 284 13.44 -5.63 7.09
CA GLY A 284 14.90 -5.73 7.06
C GLY A 284 15.49 -4.77 6.03
N SER A 285 16.78 -4.47 6.13
CA SER A 285 17.50 -3.65 5.15
C SER A 285 18.19 -4.54 4.14
N MET A 286 18.26 -4.19 2.86
CA MET A 286 18.97 -5.03 1.87
C MET A 286 20.47 -5.22 2.23
N PHE A 287 21.01 -4.30 3.03
CA PHE A 287 22.41 -4.29 3.47
C PHE A 287 22.49 -4.08 5.00
N GLU A 288 23.03 -5.05 5.74
CA GLU A 288 23.47 -4.88 7.14
C GLU A 288 24.99 -5.06 7.27
N ALA A 289 25.53 -4.67 8.43
CA ALA A 289 26.96 -4.55 8.75
C ALA A 289 27.81 -5.81 8.51
N ASN A 290 27.19 -6.97 8.25
CA ASN A 290 27.88 -8.25 7.96
C ASN A 290 27.60 -8.83 6.55
N GLY A 291 26.98 -8.05 5.66
CA GLY A 291 26.73 -8.46 4.27
C GLY A 291 25.43 -9.25 4.10
N VAL A 292 24.55 -8.69 3.24
CA VAL A 292 23.28 -9.26 2.72
C VAL A 292 22.27 -9.68 3.79
N THR A 293 21.15 -8.95 3.90
CA THR A 293 19.96 -9.52 4.58
C THR A 293 19.01 -10.17 3.57
N ASN A 294 18.04 -10.93 4.09
CA ASN A 294 17.01 -11.65 3.35
C ASN A 294 15.80 -10.80 2.92
N ALA A 295 15.69 -9.52 3.29
CA ALA A 295 14.44 -8.77 3.06
C ALA A 295 14.24 -8.38 1.58
N GLU A 296 13.13 -8.81 0.98
CA GLU A 296 12.77 -8.44 -0.39
C GLU A 296 12.45 -6.94 -0.51
N ALA A 297 12.99 -6.27 -1.53
CA ALA A 297 12.67 -4.86 -1.82
C ALA A 297 11.24 -4.74 -2.35
N MET A 298 10.31 -4.31 -1.51
CA MET A 298 8.87 -4.31 -1.78
C MET A 298 8.24 -2.92 -1.68
N ALA A 299 7.31 -2.65 -2.59
CA ALA A 299 6.43 -1.49 -2.55
C ALA A 299 5.00 -1.87 -2.89
N VAL A 300 4.05 -1.12 -2.35
CA VAL A 300 2.64 -1.20 -2.75
C VAL A 300 2.31 0.05 -3.56
N PHE A 301 1.80 -0.15 -4.76
CA PHE A 301 1.35 0.91 -5.64
C PHE A 301 -0.17 0.89 -5.79
N GLU A 302 -0.76 2.06 -5.84
CA GLU A 302 -2.06 2.28 -6.45
C GLU A 302 -1.87 2.64 -7.92
N TYR A 303 -2.51 1.91 -8.83
CA TYR A 303 -2.53 2.19 -10.26
C TYR A 303 -3.91 2.71 -10.67
N LYS A 304 -3.97 3.96 -11.10
CA LYS A 304 -5.21 4.63 -11.51
C LYS A 304 -4.92 5.60 -12.66
N ASP A 305 -5.81 5.60 -13.67
CA ASP A 305 -5.70 6.52 -14.82
C ASP A 305 -4.32 6.51 -15.50
N GLN A 306 -3.72 5.33 -15.61
CA GLN A 306 -2.37 5.10 -16.14
C GLN A 306 -1.21 5.66 -15.31
N ASN A 307 -1.46 6.03 -14.06
CA ASN A 307 -0.44 6.49 -13.12
C ASN A 307 -0.33 5.55 -11.93
N PHE A 308 0.90 5.29 -11.51
CA PHE A 308 1.29 4.60 -10.30
C PHE A 308 1.55 5.62 -9.18
N THR A 309 1.00 5.37 -8.00
CA THR A 309 1.27 6.17 -6.81
C THR A 309 1.68 5.24 -5.68
N TYR A 310 2.76 5.55 -4.96
CA TYR A 310 3.14 4.77 -3.79
C TYR A 310 2.09 4.88 -2.68
N LEU A 311 1.57 3.74 -2.26
CA LEU A 311 0.83 3.61 -1.00
C LEU A 311 1.77 3.26 0.16
N TYR A 312 2.80 2.45 -0.13
CA TYR A 312 3.76 1.98 0.84
C TYR A 312 5.10 1.59 0.18
N GLN A 313 6.20 1.72 0.93
CA GLN A 313 7.53 1.20 0.56
C GLN A 313 8.28 0.74 1.82
N ASN A 314 8.80 -0.48 1.80
CA ASN A 314 9.68 -0.94 2.87
C ASN A 314 11.09 -0.34 2.73
N GLU A 315 11.87 -0.45 3.81
CA GLU A 315 13.23 0.10 3.84
C GLU A 315 14.15 -0.57 2.81
N ALA A 316 14.02 -1.87 2.58
CA ALA A 316 14.74 -2.59 1.53
C ALA A 316 14.48 -1.98 0.13
N ASN A 317 13.25 -1.57 -0.19
CA ASN A 317 12.94 -0.91 -1.46
C ASN A 317 13.58 0.47 -1.56
N LYS A 318 13.55 1.27 -0.49
CA LYS A 318 14.21 2.60 -0.47
C LYS A 318 15.72 2.47 -0.69
N GLN A 319 16.35 1.47 -0.08
CA GLN A 319 17.78 1.19 -0.27
C GLN A 319 18.08 0.66 -1.67
N TYR A 320 17.23 -0.23 -2.19
CA TYR A 320 17.32 -0.74 -3.55
C TYR A 320 17.32 0.40 -4.57
N LEU A 321 16.38 1.34 -4.47
CA LEU A 321 16.28 2.51 -5.35
C LEU A 321 17.53 3.39 -5.31
N LYS A 322 18.09 3.63 -4.11
CA LYS A 322 19.35 4.36 -3.94
C LYS A 322 20.51 3.61 -4.60
N TYR A 323 20.56 2.29 -4.48
CA TYR A 323 21.63 1.46 -5.03
C TYR A 323 21.61 1.43 -6.56
N ILE A 324 20.47 1.18 -7.20
CA ILE A 324 20.39 0.99 -8.66
C ILE A 324 20.63 2.26 -9.49
N GLY A 325 20.55 3.45 -8.87
CA GLY A 325 20.72 4.69 -9.61
C GLY A 325 20.54 5.97 -8.80
N GLY A 326 20.71 5.92 -7.48
CA GLY A 326 20.57 7.09 -6.60
C GLY A 326 19.14 7.63 -6.56
N LEU A 327 18.13 6.77 -6.76
CA LEU A 327 16.74 7.19 -6.86
C LEU A 327 16.13 7.44 -5.48
N THR A 328 15.36 8.51 -5.38
CA THR A 328 14.35 8.69 -4.33
C THR A 328 13.03 8.08 -4.77
N SER A 329 12.12 7.85 -3.83
CA SER A 329 10.74 7.39 -4.14
C SER A 329 10.05 8.31 -5.15
N GLN A 330 10.18 9.63 -4.97
CA GLN A 330 9.59 10.62 -5.87
C GLN A 330 10.18 10.54 -7.29
N SER A 331 11.50 10.36 -7.40
CA SER A 331 12.14 10.20 -8.70
C SER A 331 11.77 8.87 -9.36
N ALA A 332 11.65 7.78 -8.58
CA ALA A 332 11.20 6.48 -9.07
C ALA A 332 9.73 6.55 -9.57
N GLU A 333 8.85 7.22 -8.83
CA GLU A 333 7.45 7.46 -9.22
C GLU A 333 7.36 8.29 -10.51
N ARG A 334 8.22 9.31 -10.67
CA ARG A 334 8.30 10.07 -11.93
C ARG A 334 8.73 9.20 -13.10
N ILE A 335 9.67 8.28 -12.91
CA ILE A 335 10.18 7.39 -13.96
C ILE A 335 9.10 6.38 -14.39
N ILE A 336 8.45 5.73 -13.42
CA ILE A 336 7.40 4.74 -13.71
C ILE A 336 6.13 5.37 -14.32
N ASN A 337 5.95 6.69 -14.19
CA ASN A 337 4.83 7.44 -14.78
C ASN A 337 5.19 8.27 -16.02
N GLN A 338 6.37 8.06 -16.61
CA GLN A 338 6.67 8.66 -17.90
C GLN A 338 5.65 8.22 -18.96
N LYS A 339 5.32 9.10 -19.91
CA LYS A 339 4.31 8.78 -20.94
C LYS A 339 4.80 7.80 -22.01
N SER A 340 6.13 7.71 -22.18
CA SER A 340 6.81 6.94 -23.20
C SER A 340 8.10 6.34 -22.64
N GLY A 341 8.68 5.39 -23.37
CA GLY A 341 9.93 4.71 -23.02
C GLY A 341 9.77 3.20 -22.87
N VAL A 342 10.89 2.48 -22.92
CA VAL A 342 10.95 1.01 -22.92
C VAL A 342 10.27 0.38 -21.70
N LEU A 343 10.35 1.05 -20.55
CA LEU A 343 9.65 0.59 -19.34
C LEU A 343 8.13 0.63 -19.54
N GLN A 344 7.59 1.68 -20.15
CA GLN A 344 6.14 1.85 -20.36
C GLN A 344 5.56 0.83 -21.35
N GLU A 345 6.30 0.51 -22.40
CA GLU A 345 5.92 -0.54 -23.36
C GLU A 345 5.81 -1.91 -22.69
N LYS A 346 6.62 -2.17 -21.66
CA LYS A 346 6.54 -3.37 -20.83
C LYS A 346 5.42 -3.29 -19.79
N LEU A 347 5.19 -2.13 -19.18
CA LEU A 347 4.16 -1.94 -18.15
C LEU A 347 2.73 -2.13 -18.68
N ARG A 348 2.42 -1.71 -19.91
CA ARG A 348 1.07 -1.85 -20.48
C ARG A 348 0.57 -3.30 -20.59
N PRO A 349 1.29 -4.24 -21.25
CA PRO A 349 0.89 -5.65 -21.27
C PRO A 349 0.98 -6.26 -19.87
N PHE A 350 1.93 -5.83 -19.05
CA PHE A 350 2.09 -6.29 -17.67
C PHE A 350 0.86 -6.00 -16.80
N ILE A 351 0.33 -4.77 -16.80
CA ILE A 351 -0.90 -4.42 -16.08
C ILE A 351 -2.10 -5.20 -16.63
N ARG A 352 -2.21 -5.34 -17.96
CA ARG A 352 -3.29 -6.13 -18.57
C ARG A 352 -3.24 -7.60 -18.17
N GLU A 353 -2.05 -8.15 -17.92
CA GLU A 353 -1.87 -9.52 -17.46
C GLU A 353 -2.20 -9.66 -15.97
N LEU A 354 -1.76 -8.71 -15.13
CA LEU A 354 -2.10 -8.66 -13.70
C LEU A 354 -3.60 -8.66 -13.45
N GLN A 355 -4.36 -7.95 -14.29
CA GLN A 355 -5.83 -7.88 -14.21
C GLN A 355 -6.55 -9.19 -14.55
N LYS A 356 -5.88 -10.16 -15.19
CA LYS A 356 -6.50 -11.43 -15.59
C LYS A 356 -6.54 -12.47 -14.46
N GLU A 357 -6.09 -12.08 -13.27
CA GLU A 357 -6.09 -12.85 -12.00
C GLU A 357 -5.72 -14.33 -12.19
N LYS A 358 -4.43 -14.67 -12.03
CA LYS A 358 -4.01 -16.08 -11.86
C LYS A 358 -2.61 -16.35 -11.32
N THR A 359 -1.65 -15.43 -11.40
CA THR A 359 -0.27 -15.65 -10.92
C THR A 359 0.48 -14.33 -10.76
N ASP A 360 1.62 -14.36 -10.05
CA ASP A 360 2.61 -13.28 -10.07
C ASP A 360 3.10 -13.04 -11.51
N VAL A 361 3.07 -11.80 -11.98
CA VAL A 361 3.59 -11.42 -13.29
C VAL A 361 5.01 -10.88 -13.11
N LYS A 362 5.92 -11.22 -14.02
CA LYS A 362 7.33 -10.83 -13.94
C LYS A 362 7.81 -10.25 -15.26
N PHE A 363 8.68 -9.24 -15.19
CA PHE A 363 9.49 -8.82 -16.32
C PHE A 363 10.82 -8.24 -15.85
N SER A 364 11.78 -8.16 -16.76
CA SER A 364 13.08 -7.54 -16.49
C SER A 364 13.26 -6.26 -17.30
N HIS A 365 13.94 -5.28 -16.73
CA HIS A 365 14.25 -3.99 -17.34
C HIS A 365 15.68 -3.59 -17.01
N VAL A 366 16.37 -2.91 -17.93
CA VAL A 366 17.72 -2.41 -17.68
C VAL A 366 17.63 -0.91 -17.39
N TYR A 367 18.12 -0.51 -16.23
CA TYR A 367 18.19 0.90 -15.84
C TYR A 367 19.62 1.24 -15.41
N ARG A 368 20.26 2.19 -16.12
CA ARG A 368 21.66 2.60 -15.88
C ARG A 368 22.63 1.41 -15.78
N GLY A 369 22.51 0.45 -16.70
CA GLY A 369 23.37 -0.75 -16.75
C GLY A 369 23.03 -1.85 -15.74
N ASN A 370 22.04 -1.64 -14.86
CA ASN A 370 21.58 -2.64 -13.90
C ASN A 370 20.37 -3.40 -14.44
N LEU A 371 20.43 -4.74 -14.46
CA LEU A 371 19.28 -5.59 -14.75
C LEU A 371 18.38 -5.67 -13.51
N ILE A 372 17.21 -5.06 -13.63
CA ILE A 372 16.16 -5.01 -12.61
C ILE A 372 15.12 -6.08 -12.97
N ASN A 373 14.84 -6.98 -12.03
CA ASN A 373 13.72 -7.90 -12.13
C ASN A 373 12.57 -7.35 -11.31
N ILE A 374 11.41 -7.20 -11.96
CA ILE A 374 10.19 -6.71 -11.35
C ILE A 374 9.20 -7.86 -11.34
N LYS A 375 8.74 -8.20 -10.15
CA LYS A 375 7.64 -9.12 -9.91
C LYS A 375 6.49 -8.31 -9.32
N ALA A 376 5.27 -8.47 -9.82
CA ALA A 376 4.11 -7.87 -9.19
C ALA A 376 2.98 -8.87 -9.00
N LYS A 377 2.16 -8.59 -7.99
CA LYS A 377 0.94 -9.31 -7.66
C LYS A 377 -0.22 -8.33 -7.60
N PHE A 378 -1.32 -8.68 -8.25
CA PHE A 378 -2.58 -7.98 -8.06
C PHE A 378 -3.12 -8.25 -6.66
N VAL A 379 -3.47 -7.19 -5.93
CA VAL A 379 -3.95 -7.27 -4.55
C VAL A 379 -5.47 -7.11 -4.52
N ALA A 380 -5.97 -5.97 -4.99
CA ALA A 380 -7.39 -5.67 -5.01
C ALA A 380 -7.70 -4.55 -6.00
N LYS A 381 -8.98 -4.38 -6.33
CA LYS A 381 -9.50 -3.25 -7.11
C LYS A 381 -10.44 -2.43 -6.23
N ASN A 382 -10.18 -1.13 -6.13
CA ASN A 382 -11.05 -0.21 -5.41
C ASN A 382 -12.38 -0.08 -6.19
N PRO A 383 -13.53 -0.45 -5.58
CA PRO A 383 -14.80 -0.47 -6.28
C PRO A 383 -15.35 0.93 -6.60
N LYS A 384 -14.92 1.95 -5.85
CA LYS A 384 -15.37 3.34 -6.02
C LYS A 384 -14.56 4.08 -7.08
N THR A 385 -13.24 3.90 -7.08
CA THR A 385 -12.32 4.65 -7.94
C THR A 385 -11.86 3.85 -9.16
N GLY A 386 -12.03 2.53 -9.15
CA GLY A 386 -11.49 1.62 -10.16
C GLY A 386 -9.98 1.41 -10.07
N ALA A 387 -9.30 2.01 -9.10
CA ALA A 387 -7.86 1.90 -8.90
C ALA A 387 -7.45 0.45 -8.55
N LEU A 388 -6.26 0.04 -8.97
CA LEU A 388 -5.70 -1.28 -8.67
C LEU A 388 -4.62 -1.15 -7.61
N ALA A 389 -4.66 -1.98 -6.58
CA ALA A 389 -3.56 -2.16 -5.65
C ALA A 389 -2.63 -3.26 -6.15
N LEU A 390 -1.34 -2.95 -6.22
CA LEU A 390 -0.31 -3.84 -6.75
C LEU A 390 0.82 -3.95 -5.73
N ALA A 391 1.13 -5.17 -5.29
CA ALA A 391 2.34 -5.45 -4.53
C ALA A 391 3.48 -5.71 -5.52
N VAL A 392 4.52 -4.89 -5.49
CA VAL A 392 5.64 -4.90 -6.43
C VAL A 392 6.93 -5.21 -5.67
N TYR A 393 7.64 -6.22 -6.14
CA TYR A 393 8.89 -6.72 -5.60
C TYR A 393 9.98 -6.51 -6.65
N CYS A 394 11.04 -5.84 -6.24
CA CYS A 394 12.20 -5.59 -7.08
C CYS A 394 13.36 -6.45 -6.58
N SER A 395 14.02 -7.15 -7.49
CA SER A 395 15.28 -7.81 -7.19
C SER A 395 16.30 -7.53 -8.27
N MET A 396 17.56 -7.64 -7.91
CA MET A 396 18.62 -7.83 -8.88
C MET A 396 18.92 -9.32 -8.94
N THR A 397 19.38 -9.79 -10.09
CA THR A 397 20.13 -11.06 -10.13
C THR A 397 21.43 -10.86 -9.34
N HIS A 398 21.38 -11.14 -8.04
CA HIS A 398 22.56 -11.50 -7.25
C HIS A 398 22.70 -13.01 -7.38
N ASP A 399 23.39 -13.44 -8.43
CA ASP A 399 23.93 -14.80 -8.44
C ASP A 399 25.42 -14.67 -8.11
N GLU A 400 25.80 -15.14 -6.92
CA GLU A 400 27.20 -15.24 -6.51
C GLU A 400 27.99 -16.22 -7.40
N ASN A 401 27.32 -17.00 -8.25
CA ASN A 401 27.93 -17.61 -9.42
C ASN A 401 27.92 -16.65 -10.61
N TRP A 402 28.92 -15.76 -10.65
CA TRP A 402 29.23 -14.94 -11.81
C TRP A 402 29.59 -15.82 -13.02
N GLY A 403 28.58 -16.27 -13.77
CA GLY A 403 28.77 -16.87 -15.09
C GLY A 403 29.21 -15.80 -16.10
N LYS A 404 30.08 -16.17 -17.05
CA LYS A 404 30.52 -15.33 -18.18
C LYS A 404 29.36 -14.62 -18.91
N ALA A 405 28.15 -15.19 -18.87
CA ALA A 405 26.94 -14.64 -19.49
C ALA A 405 26.46 -13.31 -18.87
N THR A 406 26.62 -13.10 -17.55
CA THR A 406 26.16 -11.88 -16.86
C THR A 406 27.13 -10.72 -17.06
N LEU A 407 28.44 -10.99 -17.03
CA LEU A 407 29.46 -10.01 -17.41
C LEU A 407 29.29 -9.59 -18.87
N PHE A 408 28.97 -10.56 -19.74
CA PHE A 408 28.66 -10.29 -21.13
C PHE A 408 27.37 -9.49 -21.28
N ALA A 409 26.29 -9.81 -20.55
CA ALA A 409 25.05 -9.03 -20.57
C ALA A 409 25.25 -7.59 -20.06
N LYS A 410 26.08 -7.38 -19.04
CA LYS A 410 26.44 -6.04 -18.55
C LYS A 410 27.28 -5.27 -19.57
N ALA A 411 28.30 -5.91 -20.16
CA ALA A 411 29.09 -5.33 -21.25
C ALA A 411 28.21 -4.99 -22.47
N MET A 412 27.25 -5.86 -22.80
CA MET A 412 26.26 -5.61 -23.84
C MET A 412 25.34 -4.45 -23.46
N GLY A 413 24.95 -4.31 -22.19
CA GLY A 413 24.23 -3.15 -21.66
C GLY A 413 24.99 -1.84 -21.87
N GLU A 414 26.28 -1.79 -21.55
CA GLU A 414 27.15 -0.63 -21.80
C GLU A 414 27.26 -0.32 -23.31
N ILE A 415 27.35 -1.37 -24.14
CA ILE A 415 27.37 -1.22 -25.60
C ILE A 415 26.05 -0.65 -26.11
N TYR A 416 24.91 -1.13 -25.59
CA TYR A 416 23.58 -0.63 -25.95
C TYR A 416 23.41 0.84 -25.60
N CYS A 417 23.94 1.29 -24.46
CA CYS A 417 23.89 2.69 -24.07
C CYS A 417 24.59 3.64 -25.05
N MET A 418 25.53 3.16 -25.87
CA MET A 418 26.16 3.98 -26.93
C MET A 418 25.21 4.28 -28.10
N TYR A 419 24.14 3.51 -28.24
CA TYR A 419 23.16 3.70 -29.29
C TYR A 419 21.99 4.51 -28.77
N ASP A 420 21.65 5.56 -29.51
CA ASP A 420 20.43 6.33 -29.35
C ASP A 420 19.20 5.46 -29.68
N ARG A 421 19.32 4.63 -30.72
CA ARG A 421 18.28 3.72 -31.23
C ARG A 421 18.89 2.50 -31.92
N ILE A 422 18.27 1.33 -31.78
CA ILE A 422 18.58 0.10 -32.52
C ILE A 422 17.27 -0.56 -32.94
N ASP A 423 17.06 -0.73 -34.24
CA ASP A 423 15.95 -1.48 -34.81
C ASP A 423 16.45 -2.81 -35.37
N LEU A 424 15.72 -3.90 -35.09
CA LEU A 424 15.95 -5.21 -35.69
C LEU A 424 14.88 -5.45 -36.75
N VAL A 425 15.30 -5.58 -38.01
CA VAL A 425 14.41 -5.68 -39.17
C VAL A 425 14.47 -7.09 -39.73
N ASP A 426 13.32 -7.73 -39.90
CA ASP A 426 13.22 -9.02 -40.60
C ASP A 426 13.25 -8.79 -42.11
N MET A 427 14.20 -9.42 -42.82
CA MET A 427 14.34 -9.24 -44.26
C MET A 427 13.23 -9.93 -45.07
N LYS A 428 12.47 -10.86 -44.45
CA LYS A 428 11.41 -11.59 -45.14
C LYS A 428 10.16 -10.75 -45.34
N ASP A 429 9.73 -10.04 -44.30
CA ASP A 429 8.52 -9.21 -44.33
C ASP A 429 8.79 -7.70 -44.24
N GLY A 430 10.06 -7.31 -44.08
CA GLY A 430 10.49 -5.91 -44.01
C GLY A 430 10.02 -5.19 -42.75
N LYS A 431 9.52 -5.92 -41.74
CA LYS A 431 8.99 -5.32 -40.52
C LYS A 431 10.06 -5.18 -39.44
N ILE A 432 9.93 -4.12 -38.66
CA ILE A 432 10.70 -3.94 -37.44
C ILE A 432 10.16 -4.93 -36.40
N LYS A 433 11.00 -5.86 -35.95
CA LYS A 433 10.66 -6.90 -34.97
C LYS A 433 11.00 -6.50 -33.55
N ASN A 434 11.89 -5.55 -33.37
CA ASN A 434 12.25 -5.03 -32.06
C ASN A 434 12.89 -3.66 -32.23
N THR A 435 12.63 -2.76 -31.30
CA THR A 435 13.24 -1.43 -31.23
C THR A 435 13.77 -1.22 -29.82
N TYR A 436 15.05 -0.89 -29.71
CA TYR A 436 15.69 -0.41 -28.51
C TYR A 436 15.96 1.09 -28.66
N MET A 437 15.63 1.90 -27.65
CA MET A 437 15.91 3.34 -27.63
C MET A 437 16.47 3.74 -26.27
N ASN A 438 17.50 4.59 -26.28
CA ASN A 438 18.18 5.07 -25.08
C ASN A 438 18.04 6.60 -24.88
N THR A 439 17.23 7.26 -25.70
CA THR A 439 16.93 8.69 -25.58
C THR A 439 15.43 8.94 -25.81
N ASN A 440 14.93 10.04 -25.22
CA ASN A 440 13.55 10.51 -25.38
C ASN A 440 13.40 11.51 -26.54
N GLU A 441 14.50 11.84 -27.22
CA GLU A 441 14.59 12.88 -28.27
C GLU A 441 14.01 12.45 -29.63
N TYR A 442 13.53 11.22 -29.75
CA TYR A 442 12.99 10.71 -31.00
C TYR A 442 11.58 10.16 -30.77
N GLY A 443 10.66 10.53 -31.67
CA GLY A 443 9.28 10.10 -31.69
C GLY A 443 9.04 8.79 -32.43
N GLY A 444 7.77 8.59 -32.79
CA GLY A 444 7.14 7.38 -33.32
C GLY A 444 7.96 6.58 -34.34
N ILE A 445 7.96 5.26 -34.13
CA ILE A 445 7.97 4.12 -35.07
C ILE A 445 8.22 2.92 -34.16
N SER A 446 7.23 2.03 -34.05
CA SER A 446 7.23 0.91 -33.11
C SER A 446 7.37 -0.46 -33.79
N GLU A 447 7.63 -1.48 -32.98
CA GLU A 447 7.56 -2.89 -33.38
C GLU A 447 6.31 -3.18 -34.22
N GLY A 448 6.49 -3.85 -35.36
CA GLY A 448 5.44 -4.23 -36.31
C GLY A 448 5.29 -3.32 -37.54
N ALA A 449 5.86 -2.11 -37.52
CA ALA A 449 5.85 -1.19 -38.66
C ALA A 449 6.74 -1.68 -39.82
N LEU A 450 6.41 -1.26 -41.05
CA LEU A 450 7.28 -1.49 -42.20
C LEU A 450 8.51 -0.59 -42.11
N PHE A 451 9.69 -1.17 -42.24
CA PHE A 451 10.95 -0.44 -42.14
C PHE A 451 11.07 0.67 -43.20
N THR A 452 10.47 0.49 -44.38
CA THR A 452 10.46 1.52 -45.42
C THR A 452 9.63 2.74 -45.03
N GLU A 453 8.46 2.54 -44.42
CA GLU A 453 7.61 3.65 -43.93
C GLU A 453 8.30 4.40 -42.81
N ALA A 454 8.94 3.64 -41.91
CA ALA A 454 9.75 4.17 -40.82
C ALA A 454 10.90 5.06 -41.33
N VAL A 455 11.61 4.61 -42.36
CA VAL A 455 12.68 5.38 -42.98
C VAL A 455 12.14 6.67 -43.60
N GLU A 456 10.99 6.64 -44.27
CA GLU A 456 10.42 7.84 -44.87
C GLU A 456 9.98 8.88 -43.83
N GLU A 457 9.34 8.43 -42.75
CA GLU A 457 8.94 9.27 -41.63
C GLU A 457 10.17 9.87 -40.93
N TRP A 458 11.16 9.03 -40.59
CA TRP A 458 12.41 9.48 -39.99
C TRP A 458 13.15 10.49 -40.86
N SER A 459 13.17 10.27 -42.18
CA SER A 459 13.80 11.18 -43.12
C SER A 459 13.14 12.55 -43.11
N ARG A 460 11.81 12.63 -42.96
CA ARG A 460 11.07 13.89 -42.92
C ARG A 460 11.23 14.63 -41.61
N GLU A 461 11.27 13.90 -40.49
CA GLU A 461 11.28 14.48 -39.15
C GLU A 461 12.68 14.86 -38.68
N TYR A 462 13.65 13.97 -38.83
CA TYR A 462 14.95 14.10 -38.16
C TYR A 462 16.11 14.36 -39.10
N ILE A 463 16.03 14.04 -40.39
CA ILE A 463 17.19 14.22 -41.29
C ILE A 463 17.17 15.62 -41.92
N ALA A 464 18.33 16.30 -41.88
CA ALA A 464 18.53 17.60 -42.53
C ALA A 464 18.06 17.57 -43.99
N PRO A 465 17.30 18.59 -44.46
CA PRO A 465 16.68 18.58 -45.78
C PRO A 465 17.62 18.24 -46.95
N ASP A 466 18.87 18.68 -46.88
CA ASP A 466 19.92 18.46 -47.88
C ASP A 466 20.55 17.04 -47.85
N GLU A 467 20.25 16.24 -46.81
CA GLU A 467 20.78 14.89 -46.64
C GLU A 467 19.72 13.78 -46.71
N ARG A 468 18.44 14.14 -46.87
CA ARG A 468 17.31 13.18 -46.90
C ARG A 468 17.43 12.12 -48.00
N GLU A 469 17.83 12.52 -49.20
CA GLU A 469 18.03 11.60 -50.32
C GLU A 469 19.15 10.60 -50.02
N LYS A 470 20.27 11.10 -49.48
CA LYS A 470 21.43 10.27 -49.09
C LYS A 470 21.10 9.30 -47.96
N TYR A 471 20.25 9.71 -47.02
CA TYR A 471 19.74 8.86 -45.95
C TYR A 471 18.84 7.76 -46.51
N THR A 472 17.84 8.13 -47.32
CA THR A 472 16.88 7.18 -47.90
C THR A 472 17.59 6.13 -48.76
N GLU A 473 18.57 6.54 -49.58
CA GLU A 473 19.38 5.62 -50.36
C GLU A 473 20.21 4.68 -49.47
N PHE A 474 20.82 5.20 -48.41
CA PHE A 474 21.58 4.40 -47.45
C PHE A 474 20.69 3.35 -46.76
N MET A 475 19.48 3.71 -46.36
CA MET A 475 18.55 2.81 -45.65
C MET A 475 17.91 1.73 -46.54
N LYS A 476 18.12 1.75 -47.86
CA LYS A 476 17.63 0.68 -48.76
C LYS A 476 18.31 -0.65 -48.47
N LEU A 477 17.58 -1.55 -47.81
CA LEU A 477 18.07 -2.89 -47.45
C LEU A 477 18.34 -3.79 -48.66
N SER A 478 17.61 -3.60 -49.76
CA SER A 478 17.76 -4.38 -51.00
C SER A 478 19.16 -4.28 -51.62
N THR A 479 19.86 -3.16 -51.40
CA THR A 479 21.22 -2.94 -51.95
C THR A 479 22.32 -3.21 -50.91
N LEU A 480 21.98 -3.48 -49.65
CA LEU A 480 22.95 -3.61 -48.55
C LEU A 480 23.97 -4.73 -48.80
N LYS A 481 23.51 -5.95 -49.17
CA LYS A 481 24.42 -7.10 -49.42
C LYS A 481 25.47 -6.77 -50.50
N GLU A 482 25.07 -6.08 -51.56
CA GLU A 482 25.99 -5.65 -52.63
C GLU A 482 26.98 -4.58 -52.15
N ARG A 483 26.50 -3.58 -51.39
CA ARG A 483 27.36 -2.51 -50.83
C ARG A 483 28.44 -3.08 -49.91
N LEU A 484 28.10 -4.05 -49.07
CA LEU A 484 29.03 -4.72 -48.15
C LEU A 484 30.07 -5.56 -48.90
N SER A 485 29.64 -6.31 -49.92
CA SER A 485 30.54 -7.13 -50.75
C SER A 485 31.61 -6.27 -51.45
N LYS A 486 31.21 -5.13 -52.03
CA LYS A 486 32.13 -4.20 -52.69
C LYS A 486 33.15 -3.58 -51.73
N ARG A 487 32.75 -3.26 -50.50
CA ARG A 487 33.60 -2.60 -49.50
C ARG A 487 34.41 -3.56 -48.63
N LYS A 488 34.10 -4.86 -48.69
CA LYS A 488 34.68 -5.89 -47.81
C LYS A 488 34.48 -5.55 -46.32
N THR A 489 33.30 -5.07 -45.95
CA THR A 489 32.91 -4.77 -44.57
C THR A 489 31.73 -5.61 -44.12
N ILE A 490 31.58 -5.83 -42.81
CA ILE A 490 30.44 -6.56 -42.22
C ILE A 490 29.25 -5.65 -41.90
N HIS A 491 29.45 -4.33 -41.91
CA HIS A 491 28.41 -3.33 -41.71
C HIS A 491 28.64 -2.15 -42.66
N ASP A 492 27.56 -1.43 -42.97
CA ASP A 492 27.58 -0.16 -43.68
C ASP A 492 27.30 0.95 -42.67
N ARG A 493 27.88 2.12 -42.89
CA ARG A 493 27.75 3.24 -41.96
C ARG A 493 27.78 4.58 -42.67
N ARG A 494 27.05 5.55 -42.13
CA ARG A 494 27.04 6.92 -42.63
C ARG A 494 26.82 7.90 -41.48
N VAL A 495 27.49 9.04 -41.54
CA VAL A 495 27.23 10.15 -40.62
C VAL A 495 26.27 11.11 -41.33
N LEU A 496 25.22 11.51 -40.63
CA LEU A 496 24.18 12.41 -41.14
C LEU A 496 23.81 13.43 -40.08
N LYS A 497 23.50 14.65 -40.53
CA LYS A 497 22.96 15.73 -39.71
C LYS A 497 21.53 15.38 -39.31
N THR A 498 21.35 15.17 -38.02
CA THR A 498 20.08 14.77 -37.41
C THR A 498 19.59 15.90 -36.53
N GLN A 499 18.34 16.30 -36.72
CA GLN A 499 17.68 17.34 -35.96
C GLN A 499 17.36 16.81 -34.56
N MET A 500 17.74 17.58 -33.55
CA MET A 500 17.45 17.35 -32.15
C MET A 500 16.17 18.11 -31.74
N ASP A 501 15.61 17.82 -30.56
CA ASP A 501 14.39 18.45 -30.04
C ASP A 501 14.46 19.98 -29.94
N ASP A 502 15.65 20.54 -29.73
CA ASP A 502 15.88 21.98 -29.66
C ASP A 502 16.02 22.66 -31.03
N GLY A 503 15.84 21.88 -32.11
CA GLY A 503 15.93 22.33 -33.49
C GLY A 503 17.35 22.42 -34.06
N ARG A 504 18.39 22.13 -33.27
CA ARG A 504 19.78 22.08 -33.77
C ARG A 504 20.02 20.77 -34.52
N TYR A 505 20.99 20.81 -35.43
CA TYR A 505 21.43 19.62 -36.16
C TYR A 505 22.76 19.11 -35.59
N GLU A 506 22.78 17.84 -35.21
CA GLU A 506 23.98 17.16 -34.71
C GLU A 506 24.39 16.00 -35.64
N PRO A 507 25.69 15.72 -35.78
CA PRO A 507 26.15 14.58 -36.54
C PRO A 507 25.88 13.29 -35.76
N LYS A 508 25.01 12.44 -36.29
CA LYS A 508 24.76 11.09 -35.76
C LYS A 508 25.26 10.04 -36.74
N LYS A 509 25.74 8.91 -36.22
CA LYS A 509 26.24 7.80 -37.04
C LYS A 509 25.17 6.73 -37.17
N TYR A 510 24.73 6.50 -38.40
CA TYR A 510 23.80 5.46 -38.78
C TYR A 510 24.58 4.21 -39.21
N ILE A 511 24.13 3.04 -38.78
CA ILE A 511 24.78 1.75 -39.04
C ILE A 511 23.73 0.76 -39.52
N LEU A 512 24.05 0.00 -40.57
CA LEU A 512 23.27 -1.15 -41.02
C LEU A 512 24.17 -2.39 -41.01
N MET A 513 23.73 -3.44 -40.33
CA MET A 513 24.50 -4.68 -40.19
C MET A 513 23.58 -5.89 -40.40
N PRO A 514 23.81 -6.72 -41.43
CA PRO A 514 23.11 -7.99 -41.57
C PRO A 514 23.52 -8.92 -40.42
N VAL A 515 22.53 -9.60 -39.85
CA VAL A 515 22.70 -10.57 -38.77
C VAL A 515 21.82 -11.79 -39.05
N GLU A 516 22.26 -12.96 -38.58
CA GLU A 516 21.46 -14.18 -38.61
C GLU A 516 21.04 -14.51 -37.17
N ILE A 517 19.73 -14.62 -36.93
CA ILE A 517 19.17 -14.95 -35.61
C ILE A 517 18.16 -16.08 -35.80
N ASP A 518 18.39 -17.22 -35.14
CA ASP A 518 17.54 -18.42 -35.25
C ASP A 518 17.24 -18.84 -36.70
N GLY A 519 18.25 -18.75 -37.58
CA GLY A 519 18.14 -19.09 -39.00
C GLY A 519 17.35 -18.09 -39.85
N LYS A 520 17.07 -16.89 -39.34
CA LYS A 520 16.42 -15.80 -40.08
C LYS A 520 17.43 -14.72 -40.46
N ASP A 521 17.40 -14.32 -41.72
CA ASP A 521 18.11 -13.15 -42.22
C ASP A 521 17.46 -11.88 -41.67
N MET A 522 18.21 -11.13 -40.86
CA MET A 522 17.76 -9.87 -40.28
C MET A 522 18.79 -8.76 -40.54
N VAL A 523 18.38 -7.51 -40.32
CA VAL A 523 19.28 -6.35 -40.35
C VAL A 523 19.12 -5.57 -39.06
N LEU A 524 20.24 -5.30 -38.41
CA LEU A 524 20.34 -4.36 -37.30
C LEU A 524 20.58 -2.96 -37.88
N SER A 525 19.68 -2.03 -37.58
CA SER A 525 19.75 -0.61 -37.92
C SER A 525 19.99 0.20 -36.66
N GLY A 526 21.17 0.79 -36.50
CA GLY A 526 21.56 1.51 -35.30
C GLY A 526 21.84 3.00 -35.55
N ILE A 527 21.49 3.84 -34.58
CA ILE A 527 21.86 5.25 -34.50
C ILE A 527 22.77 5.41 -33.29
N VAL A 528 23.97 5.93 -33.51
CA VAL A 528 25.00 6.09 -32.50
C VAL A 528 25.29 7.58 -32.32
N ASN A 529 25.35 8.00 -31.07
CA ASN A 529 25.77 9.37 -30.73
C ASN A 529 27.27 9.53 -30.98
N ILE A 530 27.67 10.62 -31.64
CA ILE A 530 29.07 10.96 -31.84
C ILE A 530 29.29 12.24 -31.04
N ASN A 531 29.87 12.15 -29.84
CA ASN A 531 30.33 13.35 -29.15
C ASN A 531 31.42 13.99 -30.02
N VAL A 532 31.12 15.15 -30.60
CA VAL A 532 32.09 15.97 -31.32
C VAL A 532 32.58 17.07 -30.37
N ASP A 533 33.15 16.66 -29.24
CA ASP A 533 34.06 17.50 -28.47
C ASP A 533 35.46 16.88 -28.63
N GLY A 534 36.34 17.64 -29.28
CA GLY A 534 37.61 17.16 -29.81
C GLY A 534 38.67 16.82 -28.77
N ASN A 535 39.24 15.61 -28.89
CA ASN A 535 40.66 15.35 -29.14
C ASN A 535 40.88 13.85 -29.36
#